data_AF-A0A965NV47-F1
#
_entry.id   AF-A0A965NV47-F1
#
_cell.length_a   1.000
_cell.length_b   1.000
_cell.length_c   1.000
_cell.angle_alpha   90.00
_cell.angle_beta   90.00
_cell.angle_gamma   90.00
#
_symmetry.space_group_name_H-M   'P 1'
#
loop_
_entity.id
_entity.type
_entity.pdbx_description
1 polymer ?
#
loop_
_entity_poly.entity_id
_entity_poly.type
_entity_poly.pdbx_seq_one_letter_code
_entity_poly.pdbx_strand_id
1 'polypeptide(L)'
;MFPSNYTPPESGSESSGKYTKIKENEPVKLRILSEAITGYNYWTNDNKCIRSELRFESTPNIRDGEKQKHFWAFKVWNYNTKQIEIWEITQSSIRDTLWSYWKDDEYGDLRGYPLKITRTGKALETKYQVIAGQIKPLDEEIAIESANTPVNLHALYSGENPFAKHEDQAPSKAAFDEDF
;
A
#
# COMPACT_ATOMS: atom_id res chain seq x y z
N MET A 1 3.53 4.85 -40.32
CA MET A 1 2.10 4.85 -39.95
C MET A 1 1.81 3.46 -39.40
N PHE A 2 1.41 3.34 -38.13
CA PHE A 2 1.06 2.04 -37.52
C PHE A 2 -0.34 1.61 -37.97
N PRO A 3 -0.65 0.31 -38.10
CA PRO A 3 -1.96 -0.16 -38.52
C PRO A 3 -3.04 0.26 -37.50
N SER A 4 -4.22 0.63 -38.01
CA SER A 4 -5.33 1.28 -37.28
C SER A 4 -5.94 0.46 -36.13
N ASN A 5 -5.43 -0.75 -35.89
CA ASN A 5 -5.88 -1.72 -34.90
C ASN A 5 -4.73 -2.26 -34.02
N TYR A 6 -3.57 -1.60 -34.01
CA TYR A 6 -2.47 -1.97 -33.10
C TYR A 6 -2.79 -1.57 -31.66
N THR A 7 -3.06 -2.56 -30.81
CA THR A 7 -3.03 -2.41 -29.34
C THR A 7 -1.71 -3.01 -28.85
N PRO A 8 -0.82 -2.23 -28.19
CA PRO A 8 0.34 -2.82 -27.53
C PRO A 8 -0.14 -3.84 -26.50
N PRO A 9 0.56 -4.98 -26.31
CA PRO A 9 0.14 -5.98 -25.33
C PRO A 9 0.09 -5.34 -23.94
N GLU A 10 -1.08 -5.40 -23.30
CA GLU A 10 -1.20 -5.14 -21.87
C GLU A 10 -0.30 -6.17 -21.18
N SER A 11 0.77 -5.66 -20.56
CA SER A 11 1.62 -6.48 -19.70
C SER A 11 0.73 -7.01 -18.58
N GLY A 12 0.54 -8.33 -18.58
CA GLY A 12 -0.40 -9.04 -17.73
C GLY A 12 -0.29 -8.65 -16.25
N SER A 13 -1.38 -8.08 -15.76
CA SER A 13 -1.90 -8.25 -14.41
C SER A 13 -3.33 -7.72 -14.48
N GLU A 14 -4.29 -8.61 -14.73
CA GLU A 14 -5.71 -8.37 -14.48
C GLU A 14 -5.90 -8.07 -12.99
N SER A 15 -5.64 -6.83 -12.62
CA SER A 15 -6.12 -6.21 -11.41
C SER A 15 -6.45 -4.79 -11.82
N SER A 16 -7.73 -4.44 -11.87
CA SER A 16 -8.14 -3.06 -11.65
C SER A 16 -7.47 -2.61 -10.35
N GLY A 17 -6.35 -1.90 -10.45
CA GLY A 17 -5.22 -2.07 -9.53
C GLY A 17 -5.56 -1.76 -8.09
N LYS A 18 -5.63 -2.79 -7.22
CA LYS A 18 -5.83 -2.62 -5.77
C LYS A 18 -4.57 -2.10 -5.04
N TYR A 19 -3.59 -1.61 -5.80
CA TYR A 19 -2.34 -1.06 -5.32
C TYR A 19 -2.16 0.35 -5.87
N THR A 20 -1.97 1.31 -4.98
CA THR A 20 -1.79 2.71 -5.34
C THR A 20 -0.47 2.91 -6.07
N LYS A 21 -0.53 3.51 -7.26
CA LYS A 21 0.66 3.88 -8.05
C LYS A 21 0.77 5.40 -8.15
N ILE A 22 1.90 5.95 -7.72
CA ILE A 22 2.21 7.38 -7.88
C ILE A 22 2.89 7.56 -9.24
N LYS A 23 2.15 8.12 -10.20
CA LYS A 23 2.64 8.42 -11.55
C LYS A 23 3.23 9.81 -11.62
N GLU A 24 4.11 10.01 -12.59
CA GLU A 24 4.73 11.31 -12.85
C GLU A 24 3.65 12.34 -13.26
N ASN A 25 3.69 13.53 -12.67
CA ASN A 25 2.78 14.65 -12.94
C ASN A 25 1.28 14.35 -12.72
N GLU A 26 0.94 13.26 -12.04
CA GLU A 26 -0.43 12.90 -11.67
C GLU A 26 -0.57 12.92 -10.14
N PRO A 27 -1.13 13.99 -9.56
CA PRO A 27 -1.37 14.05 -8.12
C PRO A 27 -2.34 12.96 -7.68
N VAL A 28 -1.95 12.22 -6.65
CA VAL A 28 -2.81 11.23 -6.00
C VAL A 28 -3.24 11.76 -4.64
N LYS A 29 -4.55 11.72 -4.36
CA LYS A 29 -5.09 12.06 -3.05
C LYS A 29 -5.50 10.78 -2.33
N LEU A 30 -4.98 10.56 -1.13
CA LEU A 30 -5.19 9.36 -0.33
C LEU A 30 -5.73 9.70 1.06
N ARG A 31 -6.51 8.80 1.66
CA ARG A 31 -6.80 8.80 3.10
C ARG A 31 -6.26 7.51 3.69
N ILE A 32 -5.41 7.59 4.71
CA ILE A 32 -4.91 6.40 5.41
C ILE A 32 -6.02 5.84 6.31
N LEU A 33 -6.22 4.53 6.27
CA LEU A 33 -7.31 3.83 6.95
C LEU A 33 -6.83 2.77 7.95
N SER A 34 -5.55 2.43 7.93
CA SER A 34 -4.95 1.47 8.88
C SER A 34 -3.64 2.01 9.45
N GLU A 35 -3.15 1.34 10.49
CA GLU A 35 -1.74 1.44 10.86
C GLU A 35 -0.84 0.90 9.74
N ALA A 36 0.42 1.33 9.75
CA ALA A 36 1.41 0.83 8.82
C ALA A 36 1.88 -0.57 9.25
N ILE A 37 2.03 -1.48 8.29
CA ILE A 37 3.02 -2.54 8.46
C ILE A 37 4.37 -2.04 7.95
N THR A 38 5.45 -2.50 8.56
CA THR A 38 6.82 -2.11 8.18
C THR A 38 7.67 -3.33 7.90
N GLY A 39 8.65 -3.20 7.02
CA GLY A 39 9.57 -4.29 6.79
C GLY A 39 10.57 -3.99 5.70
N TYR A 40 11.17 -5.04 5.16
CA TYR A 40 12.13 -4.95 4.08
C TYR A 40 11.62 -5.71 2.86
N ASN A 41 11.92 -5.18 1.69
CA ASN A 41 11.68 -5.85 0.43
C ASN A 41 12.90 -5.79 -0.49
N TYR A 42 13.00 -6.73 -1.40
CA TYR A 42 13.95 -6.64 -2.51
C TYR A 42 13.38 -7.33 -3.75
N TRP A 43 13.87 -6.91 -4.92
CA TRP A 43 13.46 -7.48 -6.19
C TRP A 43 14.47 -8.51 -6.66
N THR A 44 13.98 -9.66 -7.12
CA THR A 44 14.82 -10.70 -7.71
C THR A 44 15.02 -10.50 -9.21
N ASN A 45 16.00 -11.21 -9.80
CA ASN A 45 16.17 -11.25 -11.26
C ASN A 45 14.93 -11.82 -11.99
N ASP A 46 14.11 -12.63 -11.30
CA ASP A 46 12.85 -13.16 -11.83
C ASP A 46 11.69 -12.15 -11.76
N ASN A 47 11.97 -10.87 -11.48
CA ASN A 47 10.99 -9.81 -11.25
C ASN A 47 9.96 -10.14 -10.15
N LYS A 48 10.39 -10.86 -9.11
CA LYS A 48 9.57 -11.09 -7.91
C LYS A 48 10.00 -10.16 -6.79
N CYS A 49 9.02 -9.54 -6.13
CA CYS A 49 9.26 -8.75 -4.92
C CYS A 49 9.12 -9.67 -3.70
N ILE A 50 10.24 -9.94 -3.03
CA ILE A 50 10.27 -10.71 -1.78
C ILE A 50 10.18 -9.71 -0.62
N ARG A 51 9.33 -10.00 0.36
CA ARG A 51 9.08 -9.14 1.53
C ARG A 51 9.33 -9.92 2.82
N SER A 52 9.73 -9.20 3.85
CA SER A 52 9.93 -9.72 5.20
C SER A 52 9.67 -8.59 6.20
N GLU A 53 9.14 -8.92 7.36
CA GLU A 53 9.01 -7.97 8.46
C GLU A 53 10.39 -7.56 9.00
N LEU A 54 11.29 -8.53 9.12
CA LEU A 54 12.67 -8.31 9.54
C LEU A 54 13.60 -8.06 8.36
N ARG A 55 14.71 -7.38 8.64
CA ARG A 55 15.78 -7.17 7.66
C ARG A 55 16.33 -8.53 7.21
N PHE A 56 16.55 -8.69 5.92
CA PHE A 56 17.13 -9.91 5.38
C PHE A 56 18.61 -10.02 5.76
N GLU A 57 19.00 -11.18 6.29
CA GLU A 57 20.41 -11.53 6.50
C GLU A 57 21.13 -11.75 5.17
N SER A 58 20.43 -12.34 4.19
CA SER A 58 20.90 -12.54 2.83
C SER A 58 19.78 -12.26 1.82
N THR A 59 20.15 -11.77 0.63
CA THR A 59 19.21 -11.46 -0.45
C THR A 59 19.53 -12.33 -1.67
N PRO A 60 19.25 -13.64 -1.64
CA PRO A 60 19.53 -14.54 -2.76
C PRO A 60 18.77 -14.11 -4.00
N ASN A 61 19.41 -14.25 -5.16
CA ASN A 61 18.88 -13.87 -6.47
C ASN A 61 18.43 -12.40 -6.56
N ILE A 62 18.97 -11.50 -5.72
CA ILE A 62 18.69 -10.06 -5.83
C ILE A 62 19.11 -9.56 -7.20
N ARG A 63 18.30 -8.67 -7.77
CA ARG A 63 18.57 -8.05 -9.06
C ARG A 63 19.86 -7.23 -8.99
N ASP A 64 20.65 -7.28 -10.05
CA ASP A 64 21.91 -6.53 -10.13
C ASP A 64 21.72 -5.04 -9.85
N GLY A 65 22.51 -4.51 -8.92
CA GLY A 65 22.44 -3.11 -8.48
C GLY A 65 21.31 -2.76 -7.52
N GLU A 66 20.38 -3.69 -7.24
CA GLU A 66 19.35 -3.52 -6.22
C GLU A 66 19.88 -3.80 -4.81
N LYS A 67 19.18 -3.25 -3.83
CA LYS A 67 19.40 -3.52 -2.41
C LYS A 67 18.05 -3.76 -1.77
N GLN A 68 18.04 -4.47 -0.63
CA GLN A 68 16.85 -4.47 0.20
C GLN A 68 16.48 -3.05 0.64
N LYS A 69 15.21 -2.71 0.56
CA LYS A 69 14.64 -1.41 0.89
C LYS A 69 13.69 -1.59 2.05
N HIS A 70 13.78 -0.70 3.04
CA HIS A 70 12.73 -0.58 4.03
C HIS A 70 11.45 -0.10 3.33
N PHE A 71 10.31 -0.64 3.72
CA PHE A 71 9.00 -0.24 3.20
C PHE A 71 7.99 -0.06 4.32
N TRP A 72 7.03 0.82 4.09
CA TRP A 72 5.78 0.92 4.85
C TRP A 72 4.62 0.54 3.93
N ALA A 73 3.62 -0.16 4.43
CA ALA A 73 2.39 -0.41 3.68
C ALA A 73 1.16 -0.06 4.51
N PHE A 74 0.20 0.60 3.86
CA PHE A 74 -1.04 1.05 4.46
C PHE A 74 -2.24 0.55 3.66
N LYS A 75 -3.36 0.32 4.34
CA LYS A 75 -4.68 0.37 3.72
C LYS A 75 -5.05 1.84 3.52
N VAL A 76 -5.42 2.21 2.30
CA VAL A 76 -5.80 3.59 1.96
C VAL A 76 -7.10 3.62 1.16
N TRP A 77 -7.82 4.73 1.28
CA TRP A 77 -8.81 5.13 0.28
C TRP A 77 -8.14 6.05 -0.73
N ASN A 78 -8.25 5.71 -2.01
CA ASN A 78 -7.73 6.54 -3.09
C ASN A 78 -8.87 7.37 -3.69
N TYR A 79 -8.82 8.69 -3.53
CA TYR A 79 -9.88 9.58 -4.03
C TYR A 79 -9.90 9.69 -5.56
N ASN A 80 -8.79 9.39 -6.23
CA ASN A 80 -8.72 9.41 -7.69
C ASN A 80 -9.43 8.19 -8.29
N THR A 81 -9.23 7.00 -7.71
CA THR A 81 -9.84 5.74 -8.18
C THR A 81 -11.15 5.39 -7.46
N LYS A 82 -11.46 6.09 -6.35
CA LYS A 82 -12.65 5.87 -5.50
C LYS A 82 -12.77 4.43 -5.01
N GLN A 83 -11.67 3.85 -4.55
CA GLN A 83 -11.64 2.50 -4.02
C GLN A 83 -10.60 2.34 -2.91
N ILE A 84 -10.72 1.24 -2.16
CA ILE A 84 -9.73 0.80 -1.18
C ILE A 84 -8.54 0.18 -1.91
N GLU A 85 -7.34 0.65 -1.57
CA GLU A 85 -6.09 0.21 -2.15
C GLU A 85 -5.03 -0.02 -1.06
N ILE A 86 -3.96 -0.72 -1.43
CA ILE A 86 -2.74 -0.79 -0.65
C ILE A 86 -1.76 0.23 -1.18
N TRP A 87 -1.23 1.08 -0.29
CA TRP A 87 -0.14 1.99 -0.62
C TRP A 87 1.16 1.52 0.04
N GLU A 88 2.07 0.98 -0.78
CA GLU A 88 3.41 0.57 -0.37
C GLU A 88 4.43 1.68 -0.68
N ILE A 89 5.23 2.07 0.32
CA ILE A 89 6.17 3.20 0.27
C ILE A 89 7.58 2.70 0.51
N THR A 90 8.41 2.68 -0.53
CA THR A 90 9.85 2.38 -0.44
C THR A 90 10.73 3.63 -0.46
N GLN A 91 10.17 4.77 -0.87
CA GLN A 91 10.88 6.04 -0.98
C GLN A 91 11.09 6.68 0.39
N SER A 92 12.35 6.93 0.76
CA SER A 92 12.70 7.55 2.05
C SER A 92 12.07 8.93 2.22
N SER A 93 12.11 9.78 1.19
CA SER A 93 11.58 11.15 1.25
C SER A 93 10.09 11.22 1.63
N ILE A 94 9.28 10.28 1.13
CA ILE A 94 7.85 10.21 1.51
C ILE A 94 7.74 9.79 2.97
N ARG A 95 8.45 8.74 3.40
CA ARG A 95 8.42 8.27 4.80
C ARG A 95 8.89 9.34 5.78
N ASP A 96 9.96 10.06 5.45
CA ASP A 96 10.51 11.11 6.31
C ASP A 96 9.48 12.24 6.50
N THR A 97 8.74 12.59 5.44
CA THR A 97 7.67 13.59 5.50
C THR A 97 6.46 13.09 6.30
N LEU A 98 6.06 11.82 6.14
CA LEU A 98 4.99 11.22 6.94
C LEU A 98 5.38 11.13 8.42
N TRP A 99 6.64 10.79 8.70
CA TRP A 99 7.17 10.76 10.05
C TRP A 99 7.20 12.14 10.70
N SER A 100 7.53 13.20 9.94
CA SER A 100 7.46 14.57 10.46
C SER A 100 6.03 14.97 10.80
N TYR A 101 5.04 14.61 9.97
CA TYR A 101 3.64 14.89 10.31
C TYR A 101 3.17 14.10 11.52
N TRP A 102 3.60 12.86 11.67
CA TRP A 102 3.24 12.04 12.83
C TRP A 102 3.77 12.61 14.16
N LYS A 103 4.92 13.28 14.12
CA LYS A 103 5.53 13.94 15.28
C LYS A 103 5.03 15.36 15.54
N ASP A 104 4.28 15.92 14.61
CA ASP A 104 3.77 17.28 14.71
C ASP A 104 2.49 17.28 15.56
N ASP A 105 2.43 18.16 16.56
CA ASP A 105 1.30 18.23 17.49
C ASP A 105 -0.02 18.65 16.82
N GLU A 106 0.04 19.40 15.72
CA GLU A 106 -1.15 19.82 14.97
C GLU A 106 -1.72 18.66 14.16
N TYR A 107 -0.87 17.89 13.48
CA TYR A 107 -1.31 16.80 12.60
C TYR A 107 -1.46 15.46 13.30
N GLY A 108 -0.44 15.00 14.02
CA GLY A 108 -0.42 13.74 14.75
C GLY A 108 -0.80 12.53 13.89
N ASP A 109 -1.92 11.88 14.22
CA ASP A 109 -2.35 10.65 13.54
C ASP A 109 -2.66 10.89 12.05
N LEU A 110 -1.88 10.24 11.18
CA LEU A 110 -2.02 10.32 9.72
C LEU A 110 -3.40 9.86 9.20
N ARG A 111 -4.17 9.11 10.00
CA ARG A 111 -5.55 8.70 9.69
C ARG A 111 -6.55 9.84 9.83
N GLY A 112 -6.16 10.99 10.41
CA GLY A 112 -7.01 12.15 10.68
C GLY A 112 -7.27 13.06 9.49
N TYR A 113 -6.53 12.92 8.39
CA TYR A 113 -6.60 13.83 7.24
C TYR A 113 -6.22 13.14 5.93
N PRO A 114 -6.67 13.67 4.78
CA PRO A 114 -6.19 13.19 3.49
C PRO A 114 -4.80 13.74 3.18
N LEU A 115 -4.02 12.99 2.42
CA LEU A 115 -2.70 13.35 1.90
C LEU A 115 -2.78 13.56 0.40
N LYS A 116 -2.14 14.61 -0.12
CA LYS A 116 -1.91 14.79 -1.56
C LYS A 116 -0.45 14.51 -1.86
N ILE A 117 -0.19 13.53 -2.71
CA ILE A 117 1.14 13.13 -3.13
C ILE A 117 1.33 13.50 -4.60
N THR A 118 2.41 14.19 -4.89
CA THR A 118 2.83 14.50 -6.26
C THR A 118 4.23 13.97 -6.49
N ARG A 119 4.46 13.46 -7.70
CA ARG A 119 5.77 13.05 -8.18
C ARG A 119 6.12 13.89 -9.39
N THR A 120 7.27 14.55 -9.34
CA THR A 120 7.80 15.36 -10.45
C THR A 120 9.21 14.90 -10.82
N GLY A 121 9.64 15.21 -12.03
CA GLY A 121 10.96 14.83 -12.54
C GLY A 121 11.04 13.37 -13.01
N LYS A 122 12.16 13.05 -13.68
CA LYS A 122 12.41 11.74 -14.28
C LYS A 122 13.71 11.16 -13.76
N ALA A 123 13.76 9.83 -13.63
CA ALA A 123 14.94 9.08 -13.21
C ALA A 123 15.61 9.69 -11.96
N LEU A 124 16.83 10.19 -12.10
CA LEU A 124 17.65 10.74 -11.01
C LEU A 124 17.10 12.04 -10.42
N GLU A 125 16.22 12.75 -11.13
CA GLU A 125 15.60 14.00 -10.67
C GLU A 125 14.20 13.78 -10.08
N THR A 126 13.82 12.54 -9.81
CA THR A 126 12.50 12.24 -9.24
C THR A 126 12.37 12.85 -7.85
N LYS A 127 11.41 13.76 -7.69
CA LYS A 127 11.04 14.37 -6.42
C LYS A 127 9.62 13.97 -6.05
N TYR A 128 9.42 13.72 -4.76
CA TYR A 128 8.11 13.49 -4.19
C TYR A 128 7.78 14.64 -3.26
N GLN A 129 6.57 15.16 -3.37
CA GLN A 129 6.01 16.13 -2.45
C GLN A 129 4.75 15.53 -1.84
N VAL A 130 4.68 15.57 -0.52
CA VAL A 130 3.51 15.14 0.26
C VAL A 130 2.96 16.39 0.93
N ILE A 131 1.67 16.64 0.77
CA ILE A 131 0.96 17.76 1.39
C ILE A 131 -0.19 17.20 2.21
N ALA A 132 -0.19 17.47 3.50
CA ALA A 132 -1.32 17.17 4.37
C ALA A 132 -2.50 18.10 4.06
N GLY A 133 -3.69 17.52 3.97
CA GLY A 133 -4.94 18.26 3.88
C GLY A 133 -5.44 18.68 5.27
N GLN A 134 -6.61 19.32 5.29
CA GLN A 134 -7.28 19.68 6.54
C GLN A 134 -7.70 18.44 7.33
N ILE A 135 -7.50 18.50 8.64
CA ILE A 135 -8.00 17.50 9.60
C ILE A 135 -9.52 17.50 9.55
N LYS A 136 -10.07 16.35 9.19
CA LYS A 136 -11.51 16.15 9.04
C LYS A 136 -11.87 14.72 9.43
N PRO A 137 -13.03 14.51 10.06
CA PRO A 137 -13.59 13.19 10.29
C PRO A 137 -13.61 12.37 9.00
N LEU A 138 -13.52 11.04 9.14
CA LEU A 138 -13.65 10.14 8.00
C LEU A 138 -15.09 10.18 7.49
N ASP A 139 -15.27 10.33 6.18
CA ASP A 139 -16.59 10.30 5.55
C ASP A 139 -17.24 8.92 5.78
N GLU A 140 -18.54 8.89 6.12
CA GLU A 140 -19.25 7.64 6.45
C GLU A 140 -19.20 6.61 5.32
N GLU A 141 -19.30 7.07 4.07
CA GLU A 141 -19.20 6.20 2.89
C GLU A 141 -17.85 5.47 2.83
N ILE A 142 -16.75 6.17 3.15
CA ILE A 142 -15.40 5.59 3.16
C ILE A 142 -15.27 4.62 4.35
N ALA A 143 -15.87 4.94 5.49
CA ALA A 143 -15.87 4.07 6.66
C ALA A 143 -16.60 2.75 6.38
N ILE A 144 -17.78 2.82 5.74
CA ILE A 144 -18.57 1.65 5.33
C ILE A 144 -17.79 0.81 4.31
N GLU A 145 -17.23 1.44 3.28
CA GLU A 145 -16.47 0.73 2.25
C GLU A 145 -15.19 0.09 2.81
N SER A 146 -14.52 0.77 3.74
CA SER A 146 -13.39 0.19 4.48
C SER A 146 -13.81 -1.04 5.29
N ALA A 147 -14.98 -1.02 5.93
CA ALA A 147 -15.49 -2.17 6.67
C ALA A 147 -15.84 -3.35 5.75
N ASN A 148 -16.43 -3.07 4.59
CA ASN A 148 -16.82 -4.09 3.60
C ASN A 148 -15.63 -4.69 2.85
N THR A 149 -14.52 -3.96 2.77
CA THR A 149 -13.29 -4.38 2.10
C THR A 149 -12.17 -4.56 3.14
N PRO A 150 -12.17 -5.69 3.89
CA PRO A 150 -11.06 -6.02 4.78
C PRO A 150 -9.78 -6.26 3.94
N VAL A 151 -8.65 -5.80 4.47
CA VAL A 151 -7.34 -5.95 3.83
C VAL A 151 -6.37 -6.49 4.87
N ASN A 152 -5.84 -7.69 4.63
CA ASN A 152 -4.81 -8.28 5.46
C ASN A 152 -3.44 -7.86 4.93
N LEU A 153 -2.85 -6.81 5.53
CA LEU A 153 -1.53 -6.33 5.11
C LEU A 153 -0.41 -7.35 5.38
N HIS A 154 -0.52 -8.20 6.40
CA HIS A 154 0.50 -9.21 6.72
C HIS A 154 0.64 -10.28 5.62
N ALA A 155 -0.40 -10.50 4.82
CA ALA A 155 -0.34 -11.35 3.63
C ALA A 155 0.74 -10.89 2.62
N LEU A 156 1.17 -9.62 2.68
CA LEU A 156 2.28 -9.11 1.86
C LEU A 156 3.61 -9.79 2.19
N TYR A 157 3.83 -10.22 3.44
CA TYR A 157 5.07 -10.93 3.82
C TYR A 157 5.10 -12.36 3.29
N SER A 158 3.96 -13.05 3.28
CA SER A 158 3.81 -14.40 2.74
C SER A 158 3.67 -14.43 1.21
N GLY A 159 3.43 -13.28 0.58
CA GLY A 159 3.15 -13.18 -0.87
C GLY A 159 1.73 -13.66 -1.24
N GLU A 160 0.86 -13.81 -0.24
CA GLU A 160 -0.54 -14.15 -0.40
C GLU A 160 -1.36 -12.94 -0.88
N ASN A 161 -2.62 -13.17 -1.26
CA ASN A 161 -3.51 -12.09 -1.68
C ASN A 161 -4.07 -11.32 -0.48
N PRO A 162 -3.71 -10.03 -0.29
CA PRO A 162 -4.17 -9.23 0.85
C PRO A 162 -5.67 -8.92 0.87
N PHE A 163 -6.36 -9.11 -0.27
CA PHE A 163 -7.80 -8.87 -0.44
C PHE A 163 -8.59 -10.17 -0.53
N ALA A 164 -7.96 -11.32 -0.28
CA ALA A 164 -8.69 -12.56 -0.16
C ALA A 164 -9.67 -12.41 1.02
N LYS A 165 -10.97 -12.64 0.76
CA LYS A 165 -11.92 -12.84 1.84
C LYS A 165 -11.50 -14.14 2.51
N HIS A 166 -11.08 -14.08 3.76
CA HIS A 166 -11.08 -15.29 4.58
C HIS A 166 -12.55 -15.71 4.66
N GLU A 167 -12.95 -16.71 3.87
CA GLU A 167 -14.20 -17.42 4.11
C GLU A 167 -14.17 -17.88 5.56
N ASP A 168 -15.25 -17.58 6.27
CA ASP A 168 -15.43 -17.83 7.69
C ASP A 168 -14.90 -19.22 8.09
N GLN A 169 -13.85 -19.25 8.93
CA GLN A 169 -13.83 -20.30 9.93
C GLN A 169 -14.98 -19.97 10.88
N ALA A 170 -16.12 -20.62 10.62
CA ALA A 170 -17.24 -20.68 11.53
C ALA A 170 -16.73 -20.87 12.96
N PRO A 171 -17.29 -20.19 13.98
CA PRO A 171 -16.89 -20.44 15.36
C PRO A 171 -17.09 -21.93 15.63
N SER A 172 -15.97 -22.62 15.85
CA SER A 172 -15.96 -23.97 16.39
C SER A 172 -16.85 -23.94 17.62
N LYS A 173 -17.98 -24.63 17.50
CA LYS A 173 -18.97 -24.84 18.54
C LYS A 173 -18.20 -25.33 19.76
N ALA A 174 -18.07 -24.47 20.78
CA ALA A 174 -17.59 -24.89 22.07
C ALA A 174 -18.52 -26.02 22.53
N ALA A 175 -17.98 -27.23 22.58
CA ALA A 175 -18.56 -28.32 23.35
C ALA A 175 -18.48 -27.88 24.81
N PHE A 176 -19.56 -27.27 25.26
CA PHE A 176 -19.89 -27.22 26.68
C PHE A 176 -20.40 -28.63 26.99
N ASP A 177 -19.48 -29.53 27.29
CA ASP A 177 -19.83 -30.79 27.96
C ASP A 177 -20.30 -30.41 29.36
N GLU A 178 -21.62 -30.29 29.51
CA GLU A 178 -22.26 -30.62 30.77
C GLU A 178 -22.05 -32.11 31.00
N ASP A 179 -21.23 -32.48 31.99
CA ASP A 179 -21.54 -33.57 32.90
C ASP A 179 -20.49 -33.68 34.03
N PHE A 180 -21.05 -33.71 35.25
CA PHE A 180 -20.47 -34.04 36.58
C PHE A 180 -19.87 -32.94 37.46
#